data_AF-A0A953L332-F1
#
_entry.id   AF-A0A953L332-F1
#
_cell.length_a   1.000
_cell.length_b   1.000
_cell.length_c   1.000
_cell.angle_alpha   90.00
_cell.angle_beta   90.00
_cell.angle_gamma   90.00
#
_symmetry.space_group_name_H-M   'P 1'
#
loop_
_entity.id
_entity.type
_entity.pdbx_description
1 polymer ?
#
loop_
_entity_poly.entity_id
_entity_poly.type
_entity_poly.pdbx_seq_one_letter_code
_entity_poly.pdbx_strand_id
1 'polypeptide(L)'
;MKKTKLMLSIGMLAFAGVATTLTSCGNDDEPCPVGYEGTDCETLSRAKFIGNWNGSEECDLGSDDYTVKISASGASEIKVIVDNVYNEDFQATGTMTSENRFEFNGSETTGGITTNYSGTGTLNTEGELVLDYDISMGTTSNSCVFTGSKL
;
A
#
# COMPACT_ATOMS: atom_id res chain seq x y z
N MET A 1 -61.17 -47.62 37.77
CA MET A 1 -60.10 -47.32 36.79
C MET A 1 -58.80 -47.87 37.36
N LYS A 2 -58.43 -49.14 37.08
CA LYS A 2 -57.38 -49.54 36.12
C LYS A 2 -56.14 -48.64 36.20
N LYS A 3 -55.03 -49.12 36.83
CA LYS A 3 -53.77 -49.58 36.16
C LYS A 3 -52.71 -48.45 36.17
N THR A 4 -51.40 -48.57 36.37
CA THR A 4 -50.42 -49.65 36.61
C THR A 4 -49.12 -48.94 37.05
N LYS A 5 -48.25 -49.62 37.81
CA LYS A 5 -46.85 -49.23 38.10
C LYS A 5 -46.03 -49.03 36.82
N LEU A 6 -45.01 -48.16 36.81
CA LEU A 6 -43.76 -48.45 36.07
C LEU A 6 -42.56 -47.64 36.59
N MET A 7 -41.50 -48.38 36.88
CA MET A 7 -40.12 -47.94 37.12
C MET A 7 -39.47 -47.42 35.82
N LEU A 8 -38.37 -46.66 35.94
CA LEU A 8 -37.12 -46.77 35.15
C LEU A 8 -36.22 -45.58 35.58
N SER A 9 -35.16 -45.78 36.35
CA SER A 9 -33.82 -46.31 36.03
C SER A 9 -32.91 -45.34 35.26
N ILE A 10 -31.76 -45.10 35.88
CA ILE A 10 -30.56 -44.34 35.50
C ILE A 10 -29.95 -44.81 34.17
N GLY A 11 -29.37 -43.87 33.39
CA GLY A 11 -28.44 -44.12 32.28
C GLY A 11 -28.08 -42.81 31.57
N MET A 12 -26.99 -42.14 31.95
CA MET A 12 -25.66 -42.23 31.33
C MET A 12 -25.61 -41.64 29.92
N LEU A 13 -25.01 -40.44 29.79
CA LEU A 13 -24.19 -40.09 28.62
C LEU A 13 -23.31 -38.87 28.96
N ALA A 14 -22.12 -39.14 29.49
CA ALA A 14 -21.04 -38.17 29.49
C ALA A 14 -20.44 -38.15 28.08
N PHE A 15 -20.89 -37.22 27.24
CA PHE A 15 -20.12 -36.82 26.07
C PHE A 15 -18.99 -35.92 26.57
N ALA A 16 -17.83 -36.52 26.81
CA ALA A 16 -16.57 -35.79 26.77
C ALA A 16 -16.42 -35.32 25.32
N GLY A 17 -16.91 -34.12 25.04
CA GLY A 17 -16.62 -33.42 23.80
C GLY A 17 -15.11 -33.27 23.72
N VAL A 18 -14.49 -34.10 22.90
CA VAL A 18 -13.15 -33.82 22.37
C VAL A 18 -13.32 -32.50 21.65
N ALA A 19 -12.88 -31.42 22.30
CA ALA A 19 -12.64 -30.16 21.64
C ALA A 19 -11.57 -30.46 20.59
N THR A 20 -12.02 -30.75 19.37
CA THR A 20 -11.19 -30.58 18.19
C THR A 20 -10.87 -29.10 18.20
N THR A 21 -9.73 -28.75 18.77
CA THR A 21 -9.07 -27.49 18.42
C THR A 21 -8.86 -27.62 16.93
N LEU A 22 -9.75 -26.98 16.16
CA LEU A 22 -9.42 -26.53 14.82
C LEU A 22 -8.26 -25.56 15.06
N THR A 23 -7.05 -26.10 15.15
CA THR A 23 -5.84 -25.37 14.81
C THR A 23 -6.06 -25.07 13.34
N SER A 24 -6.73 -23.96 13.08
CA SER A 24 -6.47 -23.18 11.89
C SER A 24 -4.96 -23.02 11.92
N CYS A 25 -4.26 -23.75 11.07
CA CYS A 25 -2.92 -23.35 10.67
C CYS A 25 -3.11 -22.04 9.89
N GLY A 26 -3.49 -20.97 10.58
CA GLY A 26 -3.36 -19.62 10.07
C GLY A 26 -1.88 -19.41 9.90
N ASN A 27 -1.46 -19.00 8.71
CA ASN A 27 -0.13 -18.50 8.47
C ASN A 27 0.04 -17.14 9.18
N ASP A 28 -0.37 -17.02 10.44
CA ASP A 28 -0.47 -15.76 11.19
C ASP A 28 0.91 -15.15 11.48
N ASP A 29 2.00 -15.84 11.11
CA ASP A 29 3.38 -15.44 11.32
C ASP A 29 4.21 -15.24 10.02
N GLU A 30 3.67 -15.54 8.83
CA GLU A 30 4.40 -15.26 7.58
C GLU A 30 4.08 -13.84 7.09
N PRO A 31 5.10 -12.98 6.87
CA PRO A 31 4.87 -11.65 6.32
C PRO A 31 4.29 -11.76 4.91
N CYS A 32 3.31 -10.91 4.60
CA CYS A 32 2.73 -10.88 3.26
C CYS A 32 3.79 -10.59 2.19
N PRO A 33 3.63 -11.14 0.98
CA PRO A 33 4.47 -10.78 -0.16
C PRO A 33 4.47 -9.26 -0.38
N VAL A 34 5.59 -8.72 -0.89
CA VAL A 34 5.70 -7.28 -1.17
C VAL A 34 4.52 -6.79 -2.01
N GLY A 35 3.89 -5.72 -1.54
CA GLY A 35 2.74 -5.09 -2.19
C GLY A 35 1.38 -5.67 -1.78
N TYR A 36 1.36 -6.64 -0.86
CA TYR A 36 0.15 -7.22 -0.27
C TYR A 36 0.12 -7.06 1.24
N GLU A 37 -1.08 -7.03 1.81
CA GLU A 37 -1.32 -6.87 3.24
C GLU A 37 -2.62 -7.55 3.70
N GLY A 38 -2.83 -7.59 5.02
CA GLY A 38 -3.97 -8.20 5.68
C GLY A 38 -3.73 -9.66 6.07
N THR A 39 -4.65 -10.24 6.84
CA THR A 39 -4.53 -11.61 7.39
C THR A 39 -4.34 -12.67 6.31
N ASP A 40 -4.99 -12.50 5.16
CA ASP A 40 -4.93 -13.44 4.04
C ASP A 40 -4.02 -12.96 2.89
N CYS A 41 -3.32 -11.82 3.06
CA CYS A 41 -2.48 -11.20 2.03
C CYS A 41 -3.20 -10.93 0.68
N GLU A 42 -4.49 -10.64 0.73
CA GLU A 42 -5.31 -10.36 -0.47
C GLU A 42 -5.46 -8.85 -0.75
N THR A 43 -5.10 -7.99 0.20
CA THR A 43 -5.24 -6.54 0.03
C THR A 43 -4.00 -5.97 -0.66
N LEU A 44 -4.18 -5.25 -1.77
CA LEU A 44 -3.07 -4.59 -2.46
C LEU A 44 -2.67 -3.30 -1.73
N SER A 45 -1.44 -3.26 -1.21
CA SER A 45 -0.90 -2.09 -0.50
C SER A 45 -0.88 -0.82 -1.37
N ARG A 46 -0.70 -0.96 -2.69
CA ARG A 46 -0.75 0.20 -3.62
C ARG A 46 -2.07 0.97 -3.56
N ALA A 47 -3.16 0.33 -3.13
CA ALA A 47 -4.49 0.95 -3.10
C ALA A 47 -4.53 2.16 -2.15
N LYS A 48 -3.71 2.19 -1.09
CA LYS A 48 -3.60 3.32 -0.17
C LYS A 48 -3.17 4.61 -0.89
N PHE A 49 -2.27 4.46 -1.86
CA PHE A 49 -1.66 5.56 -2.60
C PHE A 49 -2.54 6.11 -3.72
N ILE A 50 -3.45 5.31 -4.29
CA ILE A 50 -4.27 5.73 -5.44
C ILE A 50 -5.17 6.91 -5.05
N GLY A 51 -5.09 8.01 -5.81
CA GLY A 51 -5.83 9.24 -5.57
C GLY A 51 -5.09 10.49 -6.06
N ASN A 52 -5.67 11.65 -5.78
CA ASN A 52 -5.01 12.93 -5.95
C ASN A 52 -4.52 13.43 -4.58
N TRP A 53 -3.34 14.02 -4.58
CA TRP A 53 -2.64 14.48 -3.38
C TRP A 53 -2.26 15.93 -3.59
N ASN A 54 -2.85 16.84 -2.82
CA ASN A 54 -2.52 18.26 -2.87
C ASN A 54 -1.54 18.58 -1.76
N GLY A 55 -0.43 19.24 -2.09
CA GLY A 55 0.66 19.43 -1.15
C GLY A 55 1.66 20.49 -1.57
N SER A 56 2.68 20.61 -0.73
CA SER A 56 3.82 21.51 -0.92
C SER A 56 5.08 20.70 -1.16
N GLU A 57 5.94 21.23 -2.01
CA GLU A 57 7.25 20.71 -2.32
C GLU A 57 8.33 21.68 -1.87
N GLU A 58 9.35 21.13 -1.22
CA GLU A 58 10.58 21.84 -0.87
C GLU A 58 11.76 21.16 -1.55
N CYS A 59 12.50 21.93 -2.33
CA CYS A 59 13.68 21.47 -3.04
C CYS A 59 14.91 22.33 -2.73
N ASP A 60 16.10 21.82 -3.06
CA ASP A 60 17.34 22.61 -2.98
C ASP A 60 17.27 23.90 -3.82
N LEU A 61 16.51 23.88 -4.92
CA LEU A 61 16.33 24.99 -5.85
C LEU A 61 14.91 25.59 -5.84
N GLY A 62 14.28 25.72 -4.68
CA GLY A 62 13.02 26.45 -4.50
C GLY A 62 11.90 25.59 -3.94
N SER A 63 10.69 26.14 -3.91
CA SER A 63 9.49 25.50 -3.37
C SER A 63 8.30 25.75 -4.28
N ASP A 64 7.33 24.82 -4.30
CA ASP A 64 6.10 24.94 -5.09
C ASP A 64 4.91 24.23 -4.42
N ASP A 65 3.69 24.61 -4.79
CA ASP A 65 2.45 23.99 -4.34
C ASP A 65 1.69 23.42 -5.54
N TYR A 66 1.48 22.10 -5.55
CA TYR A 66 0.82 21.44 -6.66
C TYR A 66 0.11 20.14 -6.26
N THR A 67 -0.60 19.55 -7.22
CA THR A 67 -1.29 18.26 -7.04
C THR A 67 -0.54 17.16 -7.77
N VAL A 68 -0.23 16.09 -7.05
CA VAL A 68 0.25 14.81 -7.60
C VAL A 68 -0.94 13.88 -7.76
N LYS A 69 -0.97 13.12 -8.86
CA LYS A 69 -1.94 12.04 -9.05
C LYS A 69 -1.22 10.70 -9.05
N ILE A 70 -1.75 9.75 -8.28
CA ILE A 70 -1.28 8.37 -8.28
C ILE A 70 -2.38 7.44 -8.79
N SER A 71 -2.04 6.61 -9.78
CA SER A 71 -2.95 5.63 -10.37
C SER A 71 -2.34 4.22 -10.38
N ALA A 72 -3.19 3.21 -10.57
CA ALA A 72 -2.73 1.83 -10.71
C ALA A 72 -2.04 1.63 -12.07
N SER A 73 -0.87 1.01 -12.07
CA SER A 73 -0.24 0.58 -13.32
C SER A 73 -0.93 -0.69 -13.85
N GLY A 74 -1.21 -0.71 -15.15
CA GLY A 74 -1.70 -1.90 -15.85
C GLY A 74 -0.63 -2.99 -16.06
N ALA A 75 0.64 -2.70 -15.76
CA ALA A 75 1.75 -3.64 -15.98
C ALA A 75 1.89 -4.69 -14.87
N SER A 76 1.51 -4.38 -13.63
CA SER A 76 1.61 -5.28 -12.48
C SER A 76 0.80 -4.77 -11.30
N GLU A 77 0.34 -5.67 -10.44
CA GLU A 77 -0.45 -5.34 -9.24
C GLU A 77 0.35 -4.62 -8.16
N ILE A 78 1.68 -4.72 -8.17
CA ILE A 78 2.56 -4.02 -7.22
C ILE A 78 3.13 -2.71 -7.78
N LYS A 79 2.56 -2.20 -8.88
CA LYS A 79 3.02 -0.98 -9.53
C LYS A 79 1.98 0.13 -9.52
N VAL A 80 2.48 1.36 -9.40
CA VAL A 80 1.73 2.61 -9.48
C VAL A 80 2.33 3.50 -10.57
N ILE A 81 1.53 4.43 -11.08
CA ILE A 81 1.97 5.54 -11.92
C ILE A 81 1.80 6.81 -11.09
N VAL A 82 2.86 7.59 -10.95
CA VAL A 82 2.89 8.89 -10.28
C VAL A 82 2.99 9.96 -11.37
N ASP A 83 1.93 10.73 -11.53
CA ASP A 83 1.83 11.82 -12.49
C ASP A 83 2.12 13.17 -11.81
N ASN A 84 2.72 14.09 -12.56
CA ASN A 84 2.99 15.47 -12.15
C ASN A 84 4.00 15.58 -10.99
N VAL A 85 5.07 14.78 -11.02
CA VAL A 85 6.20 14.93 -10.08
C VAL A 85 7.00 16.17 -10.49
N TYR A 86 7.51 16.94 -9.52
CA TYR A 86 8.22 18.20 -9.76
C TYR A 86 7.40 19.27 -10.49
N ASN A 87 6.06 19.15 -10.44
CA ASN A 87 5.13 19.96 -11.22
C ASN A 87 5.42 19.99 -12.73
N GLU A 88 5.99 18.89 -13.23
CA GLU A 88 6.27 18.66 -14.64
C GLU A 88 5.35 17.54 -15.13
N ASP A 89 4.75 17.70 -16.31
CA ASP A 89 3.81 16.76 -16.94
C ASP A 89 4.49 15.44 -17.41
N PHE A 90 5.25 14.78 -16.54
CA PHE A 90 5.87 13.48 -16.76
C PHE A 90 5.31 12.43 -15.78
N GLN A 91 5.49 11.14 -16.14
CA GLN A 91 4.99 9.99 -15.40
C GLN A 91 6.15 9.13 -14.86
N ALA A 92 6.19 8.96 -13.55
CA ALA A 92 7.08 8.00 -12.91
C ALA A 92 6.36 6.69 -12.60
N THR A 93 6.96 5.55 -12.99
CA THR A 93 6.45 4.24 -12.58
C THR A 93 7.08 3.83 -11.24
N GLY A 94 6.25 3.75 -10.20
CA GLY A 94 6.63 3.24 -8.89
C GLY A 94 6.37 1.75 -8.74
N THR A 95 7.23 1.06 -7.97
CA THR A 95 7.08 -0.34 -7.57
C THR A 95 7.02 -0.41 -6.04
N MET A 96 6.00 -1.07 -5.50
CA MET A 96 5.88 -1.29 -4.05
C MET A 96 7.12 -2.03 -3.53
N THR A 97 7.63 -1.60 -2.38
CA THR A 97 8.73 -2.26 -1.65
C THR A 97 8.32 -2.67 -0.24
N SER A 98 7.23 -2.09 0.29
CA SER A 98 6.55 -2.53 1.52
C SER A 98 5.09 -2.03 1.53
N GLU A 99 4.34 -2.28 2.59
CA GLU A 99 2.93 -1.86 2.71
C GLU A 99 2.70 -0.36 2.56
N ASN A 100 3.64 0.46 3.03
CA ASN A 100 3.53 1.93 3.04
C ASN A 100 4.69 2.59 2.29
N ARG A 101 5.31 1.87 1.33
CA ARG A 101 6.42 2.40 0.53
C ARG A 101 6.44 1.86 -0.89
N PHE A 102 6.69 2.75 -1.84
CA PHE A 102 7.12 2.39 -3.18
C PHE A 102 8.39 3.15 -3.56
N GLU A 103 9.13 2.62 -4.54
CA GLU A 103 10.31 3.26 -5.13
C GLU A 103 10.08 3.44 -6.61
N PHE A 104 10.57 4.55 -7.16
CA PHE A 104 10.45 4.87 -8.57
C PHE A 104 11.80 5.38 -9.08
N ASN A 105 12.16 4.97 -10.29
CA ASN A 105 13.36 5.44 -10.95
C ASN A 105 13.20 5.27 -12.46
N GLY A 106 13.81 6.17 -13.23
CA GLY A 106 13.69 6.13 -14.68
C GLY A 106 14.09 7.44 -15.33
N SER A 107 13.61 7.61 -16.54
CA SER A 107 13.80 8.83 -17.32
C SER A 107 12.63 9.04 -18.26
N GLU A 108 12.25 10.28 -18.48
CA GLU A 108 11.27 10.67 -19.49
C GLU A 108 11.82 11.82 -20.35
N THR A 109 11.44 11.84 -21.62
CA THR A 109 11.84 12.91 -22.54
C THR A 109 10.61 13.68 -23.00
N THR A 110 10.50 14.91 -22.51
CA THR A 110 9.41 15.84 -22.86
C THR A 110 10.02 17.08 -23.50
N GLY A 111 9.49 17.51 -24.65
CA GLY A 111 10.00 18.69 -25.36
C GLY A 111 11.48 18.61 -25.80
N GLY A 112 12.06 17.41 -25.86
CA GLY A 112 13.47 17.20 -26.21
C GLY A 112 14.44 17.30 -25.02
N ILE A 113 13.93 17.49 -23.80
CA ILE A 113 14.70 17.46 -22.55
C ILE A 113 14.47 16.11 -21.89
N THR A 114 15.55 15.40 -21.55
CA THR A 114 15.47 14.16 -20.77
C THR A 114 15.60 14.49 -19.28
N THR A 115 14.57 14.18 -18.53
CA THR A 115 14.55 14.24 -17.07
C THR A 115 14.78 12.83 -16.53
N ASN A 116 15.89 12.65 -15.82
CA ASN A 116 16.11 11.44 -15.03
C ASN A 116 15.52 11.68 -13.64
N TYR A 117 14.89 10.65 -13.08
CA TYR A 117 14.29 10.73 -11.75
C TYR A 117 14.60 9.47 -10.95
N SER A 118 14.71 9.63 -9.63
CA SER A 118 14.78 8.53 -8.68
C SER A 118 14.24 8.99 -7.34
N GLY A 119 13.41 8.17 -6.70
CA GLY A 119 12.84 8.56 -5.42
C GLY A 119 11.98 7.49 -4.81
N THR A 120 11.32 7.89 -3.74
CA THR A 120 10.55 7.02 -2.88
C THR A 120 9.26 7.71 -2.50
N GLY A 121 8.16 6.97 -2.48
CA GLY A 121 6.89 7.45 -1.97
C GLY A 121 6.50 6.67 -0.73
N THR A 122 6.11 7.39 0.32
CA THR A 122 5.69 6.80 1.60
C THR A 122 4.40 7.43 2.09
N LEU A 123 3.63 6.67 2.89
CA LEU A 123 2.59 7.25 3.72
C LEU A 123 3.13 7.42 5.13
N ASN A 124 3.13 8.66 5.63
CA ASN A 124 3.53 8.94 7.00
C ASN A 124 2.45 8.51 8.00
N THR A 125 2.72 8.73 9.29
CA THR A 125 1.79 8.37 10.37
C THR A 125 0.49 9.15 10.36
N GLU A 126 0.49 10.33 9.75
CA GLU A 126 -0.65 11.22 9.56
C GLU A 126 -1.49 10.84 8.32
N GLY A 127 -1.02 9.89 7.51
CA GLY A 127 -1.67 9.47 6.27
C GLY A 127 -1.40 10.39 5.08
N GLU A 128 -0.41 11.28 5.18
CA GLU A 128 0.06 12.13 4.10
C GLU A 128 1.01 11.36 3.18
N LEU A 129 0.95 11.68 1.89
CA LEU A 129 1.93 11.21 0.92
C LEU A 129 3.20 12.04 1.04
N VAL A 130 4.32 11.38 1.28
CA VAL A 130 5.66 11.96 1.23
C VAL A 130 6.41 11.37 0.05
N LEU A 131 6.75 12.20 -0.94
CA LEU A 131 7.66 11.83 -2.02
C LEU A 131 9.03 12.47 -1.75
N ASP A 132 10.05 11.64 -1.55
CA ASP A 132 11.44 12.07 -1.37
C ASP A 132 12.24 11.60 -2.60
N TYR A 133 12.74 12.53 -3.39
CA TYR A 133 13.23 12.22 -4.72
C TYR A 133 14.27 13.21 -5.26
N ASP A 134 15.04 12.73 -6.23
CA ASP A 134 16.00 13.47 -7.02
C ASP A 134 15.54 13.53 -8.48
N ILE A 135 15.76 14.67 -9.11
CA ILE A 135 15.67 14.84 -10.56
C ILE A 135 16.97 15.37 -11.14
N SER A 136 17.25 15.01 -12.39
CA SER A 136 18.37 15.55 -13.14
C SER A 136 18.03 15.81 -14.60
N MET A 137 18.31 17.03 -15.05
CA MET A 137 18.15 17.51 -16.42
C MET A 137 19.50 17.98 -16.94
N GLY A 138 20.24 17.08 -17.59
CA GLY A 138 21.59 17.38 -18.09
C GLY A 138 22.59 17.59 -16.95
N THR A 139 23.06 18.83 -16.78
CA THR A 139 24.02 19.19 -15.71
C THR A 139 23.38 19.73 -14.45
N THR A 140 22.05 19.91 -14.45
CA THR A 140 21.30 20.40 -13.30
C THR A 140 20.67 19.22 -12.57
N SER A 141 20.76 19.22 -11.25
CA SER A 141 20.06 18.29 -10.37
C SER A 141 19.34 19.08 -9.27
N ASN A 142 18.25 18.50 -8.77
CA ASN A 142 17.49 19.06 -7.65
C ASN A 142 16.97 17.91 -6.80
N SER A 143 17.20 17.99 -5.50
CA SER A 143 16.65 17.06 -4.50
C SER A 143 15.42 17.72 -3.88
N CYS A 144 14.33 16.98 -3.77
CA CYS A 144 13.01 17.50 -3.45
C CYS A 144 12.25 16.59 -2.49
N VAL A 145 11.45 17.20 -1.62
CA VAL A 145 10.49 16.52 -0.76
C VAL A 145 9.11 17.14 -0.94
N PHE A 146 8.18 16.38 -1.51
CA PHE A 146 6.75 16.74 -1.58
C PHE A 146 6.00 16.09 -0.42
N THR A 147 5.19 16.87 0.30
CA THR A 147 4.26 16.38 1.33
C THR A 147 2.84 16.81 0.99
N GLY A 148 1.93 15.85 0.79
CA GLY A 148 0.57 16.11 0.34
C GLY A 148 -0.51 15.35 1.09
N SER A 149 -1.67 16.00 1.23
CA SER A 149 -2.89 15.41 1.76
C SER A 149 -3.79 14.90 0.64
N LYS A 150 -4.49 13.78 0.89
CA LYS A 150 -5.41 13.20 -0.07
C LYS A 150 -6.66 14.08 -0.25
N LEU A 151 -7.08 14.29 -1.50
CA LEU A 151 -8.31 15.03 -1.86
C LEU A 151 -9.58 14.18 -1.78
#